data_AF-A0A550IBG2-F1
#
_entry.id   AF-A0A550IBG2-F1
#
_cell.length_a   1.000
_cell.length_b   1.000
_cell.length_c   1.000
_cell.angle_alpha   90.00
_cell.angle_beta   90.00
_cell.angle_gamma   90.00
#
_symmetry.space_group_name_H-M   'P 1'
#
loop_
_entity.id
_entity.type
_entity.pdbx_description
1 polymer ?
#
loop_
_entity_poly.entity_id
_entity_poly.type
_entity_poly.pdbx_seq_one_letter_code
_entity_poly.pdbx_strand_id
1 'polypeptide(L)' 'MPRSQIKDEKTYQALRREGAGKEKAARIANSPKSSSRKGGRSGPYEEQSKQDLYDEAKKVGVEGRSSMSKDELIKALRNR' A
#
# COMPACT_ATOMS: atom_id res chain seq x y z
N MET A 1 -32.02 9.95 -11.08
CA MET A 1 -30.70 10.62 -11.21
C MET A 1 -29.80 10.13 -10.08
N PRO A 2 -28.63 9.52 -10.35
CA PRO A 2 -27.76 9.07 -9.27
C PRO A 2 -27.20 10.30 -8.54
N ARG A 3 -27.41 10.36 -7.22
CA ARG A 3 -26.82 11.41 -6.36
C ARG A 3 -25.31 11.17 -6.33
N SER A 4 -24.54 12.08 -6.92
CA SER A 4 -23.09 12.11 -6.78
C SER A 4 -22.73 12.44 -5.33
N GLN A 5 -22.76 11.42 -4.47
CA GLN A 5 -22.41 11.54 -3.06
C GLN A 5 -20.89 11.69 -2.93
N ILE A 6 -20.48 12.73 -2.23
CA ILE A 6 -19.07 12.97 -1.93
C ILE A 6 -18.64 11.95 -0.87
N LYS A 7 -17.62 11.14 -1.18
CA LYS A 7 -17.19 10.05 -0.29
C LYS A 7 -16.47 10.56 0.96
N ASP A 8 -15.65 11.59 0.84
CA ASP A 8 -14.94 12.23 1.95
C ASP A 8 -15.33 13.73 2.05
N GLU A 9 -16.46 14.01 2.70
CA GLU A 9 -16.98 15.37 2.84
C GLU A 9 -16.03 16.31 3.59
N LYS A 10 -15.24 15.78 4.53
CA LYS A 10 -14.25 16.54 5.29
C LYS A 10 -13.12 17.02 4.38
N THR A 11 -12.57 16.13 3.56
CA THR A 11 -11.56 16.50 2.56
C THR A 11 -12.12 17.48 1.53
N TYR A 12 -13.37 17.29 1.09
CA TYR A 12 -14.03 18.23 0.20
C TYR A 12 -14.14 19.63 0.80
N GLN A 13 -14.64 19.75 2.04
CA GLN A 13 -14.79 21.05 2.70
C GLN A 13 -13.43 21.71 2.98
N ALA A 14 -12.41 20.94 3.38
CA ALA A 14 -11.06 21.45 3.59
C ALA A 14 -10.50 22.06 2.29
N LEU A 15 -10.60 21.33 1.18
CA LEU A 15 -10.17 21.81 -0.14
C LEU A 15 -10.98 23.04 -0.59
N ARG A 16 -12.29 23.09 -0.29
CA ARG A 16 -13.12 24.28 -0.58
C ARG A 16 -12.68 25.51 0.22
N ARG A 17 -12.28 25.34 1.49
CA ARG A 17 -11.73 26.42 2.32
C ARG A 17 -10.36 26.88 1.84
N GLU A 18 -9.57 25.97 1.29
CA GLU A 18 -8.26 26.24 0.67
C GLU A 18 -8.38 26.89 -0.72
N GLY A 19 -9.60 27.16 -1.21
CA GLY A 19 -9.85 27.80 -2.50
C GLY A 19 -9.93 26.85 -3.69
N ALA A 20 -9.95 25.53 -3.48
CA ALA A 20 -10.12 24.58 -4.56
C ALA A 20 -11.53 24.66 -5.17
N GLY A 21 -11.58 24.59 -6.51
CA GLY A 21 -12.83 24.50 -7.26
C GLY A 21 -13.64 23.25 -6.90
N LYS A 22 -14.98 23.34 -7.03
CA LYS A 22 -15.95 22.28 -6.68
C LYS A 22 -15.58 20.92 -7.30
N GLU A 23 -15.25 20.89 -8.58
CA GLU A 23 -14.89 19.66 -9.30
C GLU A 23 -13.57 19.06 -8.83
N LYS A 24 -12.55 19.91 -8.59
CA LYS A 24 -11.24 19.46 -8.09
C LYS A 24 -11.36 18.86 -6.69
N ALA A 25 -12.10 19.54 -5.80
CA ALA A 25 -12.36 19.06 -4.46
C ALA A 25 -13.17 17.75 -4.47
N ALA A 26 -14.22 17.66 -5.31
CA ALA A 26 -15.02 16.44 -5.43
C ALA A 26 -14.22 15.27 -5.99
N ARG A 27 -13.33 15.51 -6.97
CA ARG A 27 -12.44 14.47 -7.52
C ARG A 27 -11.49 13.93 -6.46
N ILE A 28 -10.87 14.79 -5.66
CA ILE A 28 -9.94 14.36 -4.60
C ILE A 28 -10.70 13.65 -3.47
N ALA A 29 -11.85 14.18 -3.06
CA ALA A 29 -12.69 13.58 -2.03
C ALA A 29 -13.35 12.26 -2.45
N ASN A 30 -13.58 12.05 -3.75
CA ASN A 30 -14.13 10.80 -4.30
C ASN A 30 -13.04 9.82 -4.75
N SER A 31 -11.80 10.28 -4.85
CA SER A 31 -10.67 9.43 -5.15
C SER A 31 -10.48 8.45 -4.00
N PRO A 32 -10.40 7.15 -4.25
CA PRO A 32 -10.04 6.22 -3.20
C PRO A 32 -8.65 6.60 -2.67
N LYS A 33 -8.51 6.82 -1.36
CA LYS A 33 -7.21 6.96 -0.64
C LYS A 33 -6.19 5.84 -0.98
N SER A 34 -6.64 4.81 -1.69
CA SER A 34 -5.87 3.69 -2.25
C SER A 34 -4.99 4.05 -3.47
N SER A 35 -5.00 5.29 -4.00
CA SER A 35 -4.03 5.67 -5.05
C SER A 35 -2.62 5.98 -4.52
N SER A 36 -2.44 6.07 -3.19
CA SER A 36 -1.12 5.91 -2.56
C SER A 36 -0.80 4.42 -2.38
N ARG A 37 -1.02 3.62 -3.42
CA ARG A 37 -0.42 2.29 -3.58
C ARG A 37 0.96 2.49 -4.20
N LYS A 38 1.91 2.97 -3.40
CA LYS A 38 3.33 2.75 -3.66
C LYS A 38 3.89 2.01 -2.45
N GLY A 39 3.68 0.70 -2.42
CA GLY A 39 4.10 -0.20 -1.33
C GLY A 39 2.91 -0.89 -0.68
N GLY A 40 2.70 -2.16 -1.01
CA GLY A 40 1.64 -2.98 -0.43
C GLY A 40 1.72 -3.06 1.08
N ARG A 41 0.56 -3.06 1.75
CA ARG A 41 0.40 -3.60 3.09
C ARG A 41 0.42 -5.13 3.01
N SER A 42 1.48 -5.70 2.46
CA SER A 42 1.96 -6.97 3.00
C SER A 42 2.54 -6.60 4.36
N GLY A 43 2.20 -7.32 5.44
CA GLY A 43 2.84 -7.06 6.73
C GLY A 43 4.36 -6.93 6.55
N PRO A 44 5.05 -6.06 7.28
CA PRO A 44 6.47 -5.89 7.09
C PRO A 44 7.12 -7.26 7.28
N TYR A 45 7.71 -7.82 6.24
CA TYR A 45 8.58 -8.99 6.39
C TYR A 45 9.67 -8.75 7.45
N GLU A 46 9.95 -7.48 7.78
CA GLU A 46 10.75 -7.02 8.92
C GLU A 46 10.26 -7.58 10.27
N GLU A 47 8.94 -7.75 10.45
CA GLU A 47 8.32 -8.25 11.68
C GLU A 47 8.28 -9.79 11.74
N GLN A 48 8.42 -10.47 10.60
CA GLN A 48 8.45 -11.93 10.56
C GLN A 48 9.80 -12.47 11.07
N SER A 49 9.80 -13.69 11.60
CA SER A 49 11.05 -14.35 11.98
C SER A 49 11.85 -14.76 10.74
N LYS A 50 13.18 -14.94 10.88
CA LYS A 50 14.01 -15.46 9.78
C LYS A 50 13.50 -16.84 9.30
N GLN A 51 12.95 -17.63 10.21
CA GLN A 51 12.43 -18.96 9.91
C GLN A 51 11.18 -18.88 9.02
N ASP A 52 10.23 -18.00 9.37
CA ASP A 52 9.03 -17.75 8.55
C ASP A 52 9.40 -17.28 7.14
N LEU A 53 10.35 -16.33 7.05
CA LEU A 53 10.86 -15.83 5.78
C LEU A 53 11.58 -16.91 4.97
N TYR A 54 12.30 -17.81 5.63
CA TYR A 54 12.95 -18.94 4.98
C TYR A 54 11.93 -19.94 4.41
N ASP A 55 10.89 -20.27 5.18
CA ASP A 55 9.81 -21.15 4.73
C ASP A 55 9.00 -20.54 3.59
N GLU A 56 8.74 -19.22 3.66
CA GLU A 56 8.09 -18.48 2.58
C GLU A 56 8.98 -18.47 1.32
N ALA A 57 10.27 -18.15 1.47
CA ALA A 57 11.28 -18.23 0.41
C ALA A 57 11.39 -19.65 -0.20
N LYS A 58 11.22 -20.70 0.61
CA LYS A 58 11.19 -22.08 0.15
C LYS A 58 9.92 -22.39 -0.66
N LYS A 59 8.75 -21.96 -0.20
CA LYS A 59 7.47 -22.13 -0.90
C LYS A 59 7.47 -21.44 -2.27
N VAL A 60 8.09 -20.27 -2.34
CA VAL A 60 8.13 -19.46 -3.56
C VAL A 60 9.30 -19.81 -4.50
N GLY A 61 10.22 -20.67 -4.06
CA GLY A 61 11.33 -21.16 -4.88
C GLY A 61 12.53 -20.21 -4.98
N VAL A 62 12.81 -19.40 -3.95
CA VAL A 62 14.01 -18.55 -3.91
C VAL A 62 15.26 -19.43 -3.83
N GLU A 63 16.14 -19.28 -4.81
CA GLU A 63 17.46 -19.93 -4.86
C GLU A 63 18.44 -19.24 -3.91
N GLY A 64 19.40 -20.00 -3.37
CA GLY A 64 20.36 -19.45 -2.40
C GLY A 64 19.79 -19.07 -1.03
N ARG A 65 18.47 -19.25 -0.79
CA ARG A 65 17.78 -18.95 0.47
C ARG A 65 18.45 -19.49 1.74
N SER A 66 19.11 -20.65 1.65
CA SER A 66 19.81 -21.28 2.79
C SER A 66 21.05 -20.53 3.24
N SER A 67 21.65 -19.73 2.37
CA SER A 67 22.80 -18.87 2.66
C SER A 67 22.38 -17.42 2.98
N MET A 68 21.12 -17.06 2.78
CA MET A 68 20.63 -15.71 2.97
C MET A 68 20.40 -15.36 4.45
N SER A 69 20.71 -14.11 4.77
CA SER A 69 20.32 -13.43 6.00
C SER A 69 18.83 -13.06 5.98
N LYS A 70 18.29 -12.64 7.13
CA LYS A 70 16.89 -12.22 7.24
C LYS A 70 16.59 -11.11 6.22
N ASP A 71 17.44 -10.08 6.15
CA ASP A 71 17.27 -8.96 5.23
C ASP A 71 17.34 -9.36 3.75
N GLU A 72 18.20 -10.32 3.41
CA GLU A 72 18.31 -10.85 2.05
C GLU A 72 17.06 -11.67 1.67
N LEU A 73 16.52 -12.48 2.59
CA LEU A 73 15.25 -13.17 2.37
C LEU A 73 14.10 -12.17 2.15
N ILE A 74 14.04 -11.10 2.96
CA ILE A 74 13.04 -10.04 2.79
C ILE A 74 13.17 -9.38 1.42
N LYS A 75 14.39 -9.02 1.00
CA LYS A 75 14.62 -8.40 -0.31
C LYS A 75 14.25 -9.34 -1.45
N ALA A 76 14.63 -10.61 -1.37
CA ALA A 76 14.28 -11.62 -2.36
C ALA A 76 12.75 -11.81 -2.47
N LEU A 77 12.05 -11.81 -1.34
CA LEU A 77 10.58 -11.92 -1.27
C LEU A 77 9.86 -10.65 -1.75
N ARG A 78 10.46 -9.47 -1.60
CA ARG A 78 9.89 -8.19 -2.06
C ARG A 78 10.10 -7.92 -3.55
N ASN A 79 11.19 -8.43 -4.12
CA ASN A 79 11.56 -8.21 -5.52
C ASN A 79 11.04 -9.31 -6.48
N ARG A 80 10.16 -10.18 -5.98
CA ARG A 80 9.44 -11.18 -6.77
C ARG A 80 8.12 -10.63 -7.27
#